data_AF-A0A1H2VNJ9-F1
#
_entry.id   AF-A0A1H2VNJ9-F1
#
_cell.length_a   1.000
_cell.length_b   1.000
_cell.length_c   1.000
_cell.angle_alpha   90.00
_cell.angle_beta   90.00
_cell.angle_gamma   90.00
#
_symmetry.space_group_name_H-M   'P 1'
#
loop_
_entity.id
_entity.type
_entity.pdbx_description
1 polymer ?
#
loop_
_entity_poly.entity_id
_entity_poly.type
_entity_poly.pdbx_seq_one_letter_code
_entity_poly.pdbx_strand_id
1 'polypeptide(L)'
;MNKRAFKIVGLYIVSIICILCHYLMDYYNIINVLFQKTNRIPQDGFVVLLLTGLFQYGLLIVGIFIFAILSFFLIKEKKAPKKYKNKNQNEILEVGHESYMIPDEYLKTEASYRIFLLNNTDKIVTIKDKFTLEPNEYKVFPFVDTDSISFDIGPEIFFGEYGLEIRDKKSQIAAIGGVYWEKYNVPNSVDYGFVIVPPGEGDIATK
;
A
#
# COMPACT_ATOMS: atom_id res chain seq x y z
N MET A 1 8.96 -23.94 1.85
CA MET A 1 9.87 -22.78 1.86
C MET A 1 10.12 -22.32 0.41
N ASN A 2 10.04 -21.03 0.10
CA ASN A 2 10.18 -20.52 -1.26
C ASN A 2 11.57 -20.90 -1.84
N LYS A 3 11.63 -21.51 -3.03
CA LYS A 3 12.89 -21.93 -3.69
C LYS A 3 13.90 -20.79 -3.82
N ARG A 4 13.42 -19.55 -3.97
CA ARG A 4 14.26 -18.35 -4.06
C ARG A 4 14.88 -17.95 -2.71
N ALA A 5 14.10 -18.04 -1.62
CA ALA A 5 14.58 -17.73 -0.28
C ALA A 5 15.69 -18.69 0.16
N PHE A 6 15.57 -19.99 -0.17
CA PHE A 6 16.61 -20.97 0.11
C PHE A 6 17.94 -20.64 -0.60
N LYS A 7 17.89 -20.20 -1.87
CA LYS A 7 19.09 -19.77 -2.61
C LYS A 7 19.76 -18.56 -1.98
N ILE A 8 18.99 -17.56 -1.55
CA ILE A 8 19.51 -16.34 -0.90
C ILE A 8 20.19 -16.68 0.43
N VAL A 9 19.54 -17.49 1.27
CA VAL A 9 20.11 -17.95 2.54
C VAL A 9 21.39 -18.75 2.33
N GLY A 10 21.42 -19.64 1.33
CA GLY A 10 22.62 -20.39 0.97
C GLY A 10 23.82 -19.49 0.61
N LEU A 11 23.59 -18.45 -0.19
CA LEU A 11 24.65 -17.48 -0.55
C LEU A 11 25.16 -16.67 0.64
N TYR A 12 24.29 -16.30 1.59
CA TYR A 12 24.71 -15.66 2.84
C TYR A 12 25.60 -16.57 3.69
N ILE A 13 25.24 -17.85 3.81
CA ILE A 13 26.05 -18.84 4.53
C ILE A 13 27.43 -18.96 3.89
N VAL A 14 27.51 -19.03 2.55
CA VAL A 14 28.79 -19.07 1.83
C VAL A 14 29.63 -17.83 2.12
N SER A 15 29.04 -16.62 2.09
CA SER A 15 29.73 -15.38 2.43
C SER A 15 30.32 -15.40 3.85
N ILE A 16 29.54 -15.85 4.83
CA ILE A 16 29.99 -15.97 6.23
C ILE A 16 31.13 -16.98 6.35
N ILE A 17 31.03 -18.13 5.66
CA ILE A 17 32.10 -19.13 5.63
C ILE A 17 33.39 -18.54 5.05
N CYS A 18 33.32 -17.76 3.96
CA CYS A 18 34.49 -17.10 3.39
C CYS A 18 35.18 -16.14 4.37
N ILE A 19 34.40 -15.33 5.09
CA ILE A 19 34.92 -14.40 6.10
C ILE A 19 35.51 -15.16 7.29
N LEU A 20 34.85 -16.23 7.75
CA LEU A 20 35.35 -17.06 8.84
C LEU A 20 36.66 -17.77 8.45
N CYS A 21 36.76 -18.29 7.23
CA CYS A 21 37.99 -18.88 6.70
C CYS A 21 39.14 -17.87 6.68
N HIS A 22 38.88 -16.62 6.24
CA HIS A 22 39.87 -15.55 6.31
C HIS A 22 40.33 -15.29 7.75
N TYR A 23 39.38 -15.16 8.68
CA TYR A 23 39.70 -14.92 10.09
C TYR A 23 40.51 -16.05 10.72
N LEU A 24 40.18 -17.31 10.41
CA LEU A 24 40.96 -18.47 10.86
C LEU A 24 42.37 -18.47 10.27
N MET A 25 42.51 -18.15 8.98
CA MET A 25 43.83 -18.06 8.34
C MET A 25 44.71 -16.98 8.99
N ASP A 26 44.12 -15.84 9.34
CA ASP A 26 44.80 -14.74 10.02
C ASP A 26 45.18 -15.11 11.45
N TYR A 27 44.24 -15.68 12.22
CA TYR A 27 44.47 -16.13 13.60
C TYR A 27 45.62 -17.13 13.71
N TYR A 28 45.69 -18.10 12.81
CA TYR A 28 46.77 -19.10 12.78
C TYR A 28 48.04 -18.60 12.08
N ASN A 29 48.10 -17.33 11.65
CA ASN A 29 49.22 -16.76 10.90
C ASN A 29 49.66 -17.64 9.72
N ILE A 30 48.69 -18.18 8.97
CA ILE A 30 48.92 -19.24 7.96
C ILE A 30 49.94 -18.80 6.90
N ILE A 31 49.94 -17.52 6.50
CA ILE A 31 50.94 -16.96 5.58
C ILE A 31 52.36 -17.15 6.13
N ASN A 32 52.60 -16.78 7.40
CA ASN A 32 53.93 -16.89 8.01
C ASN A 32 54.34 -18.36 8.19
N VAL A 33 53.42 -19.22 8.61
CA VAL A 33 53.67 -20.67 8.77
C VAL A 33 54.06 -21.32 7.43
N LEU A 34 53.31 -21.02 6.36
CA LEU A 34 53.59 -21.55 5.03
C LEU A 34 54.87 -20.95 4.44
N PHE A 35 55.10 -19.65 4.63
CA PHE A 35 56.33 -18.99 4.20
C PHE A 35 57.56 -19.60 4.87
N GLN A 36 57.56 -19.77 6.19
CA GLN A 36 58.69 -20.41 6.91
C GLN A 36 58.94 -21.85 6.47
N LYS A 37 57.88 -22.60 6.16
CA LYS A 37 58.00 -23.99 5.67
C LYS A 37 58.59 -24.02 4.25
N THR A 38 58.17 -23.12 3.38
CA THR A 38 58.66 -23.00 2.00
C THR A 38 60.05 -22.38 1.93
N ASN A 39 60.46 -21.50 2.85
CA ASN A 39 61.79 -20.89 2.85
C ASN A 39 62.93 -21.92 3.10
N ARG A 40 62.58 -23.16 3.47
CA ARG A 40 63.50 -24.32 3.47
C ARG A 40 63.77 -24.89 2.06
N ILE A 41 63.01 -24.45 1.05
CA ILE A 41 63.08 -24.79 -0.37
C ILE A 41 63.30 -23.46 -1.15
N PRO A 42 64.53 -23.16 -1.59
CA PRO A 42 64.94 -21.79 -1.98
C PRO A 42 64.20 -21.15 -3.16
N GLN A 43 63.49 -21.92 -4.00
CA GLN A 43 63.00 -21.43 -5.30
C GLN A 43 61.55 -20.90 -5.27
N ASP A 44 60.73 -21.23 -4.26
CA ASP A 44 59.28 -21.02 -4.34
C ASP A 44 58.68 -20.06 -3.28
N GLY A 45 59.51 -19.48 -2.40
CA GLY A 45 59.05 -18.69 -1.24
C GLY A 45 58.15 -17.50 -1.59
N PHE A 46 58.50 -16.76 -2.65
CA PHE A 46 57.70 -15.62 -3.13
C PHE A 46 56.36 -16.05 -3.73
N VAL A 47 56.35 -17.14 -4.51
CA VAL A 47 55.14 -17.66 -5.16
C VAL A 47 54.14 -18.12 -4.11
N VAL A 48 54.61 -18.80 -3.06
CA VAL A 48 53.76 -19.24 -1.94
C VAL A 48 53.18 -18.05 -1.19
N LEU A 49 53.98 -17.00 -0.92
CA LEU A 49 53.50 -15.80 -0.24
C LEU A 49 52.44 -15.05 -1.07
N LEU A 50 52.66 -14.93 -2.38
CA LEU A 50 51.71 -14.28 -3.29
C LEU A 50 50.41 -15.08 -3.40
N LEU A 51 50.47 -16.40 -3.61
CA LEU A 51 49.28 -17.25 -3.74
C LEU A 51 48.48 -17.32 -2.43
N THR A 52 49.15 -17.48 -1.29
CA THR A 52 48.48 -17.57 0.01
C THR A 52 47.87 -16.23 0.42
N GLY A 53 48.58 -15.12 0.18
CA GLY A 53 48.04 -13.77 0.37
C GLY A 53 46.84 -13.51 -0.53
N LEU A 54 46.94 -13.82 -1.83
CA LEU A 54 45.83 -13.67 -2.78
C LEU A 54 44.62 -14.51 -2.37
N PHE A 55 44.85 -15.73 -1.90
CA PHE A 55 43.77 -16.59 -1.40
C PHE A 55 43.13 -16.04 -0.12
N GLN A 56 43.95 -15.61 0.85
CA GLN A 56 43.46 -15.05 2.12
C GLN A 56 42.62 -13.80 1.89
N TYR A 57 43.18 -12.80 1.21
CA TYR A 57 42.49 -11.53 0.98
C TYR A 57 41.41 -11.66 -0.10
N GLY A 58 41.56 -12.58 -1.05
CA GLY A 58 40.53 -12.91 -2.03
C GLY A 58 39.26 -13.47 -1.38
N LEU A 59 39.39 -14.37 -0.41
CA LEU A 59 38.25 -14.88 0.38
C LEU A 59 37.51 -13.76 1.11
N LEU A 60 38.24 -12.82 1.70
CA LEU A 60 37.65 -11.67 2.38
C LEU A 60 36.88 -10.78 1.41
N ILE A 61 37.50 -10.40 0.30
CA ILE A 61 36.89 -9.52 -0.71
C ILE A 61 35.62 -10.16 -1.28
N VAL A 62 35.68 -11.45 -1.66
CA VAL A 62 34.52 -12.18 -2.18
C VAL A 62 33.41 -12.28 -1.13
N GLY A 63 33.76 -12.60 0.12
CA GLY A 63 32.80 -12.69 1.23
C GLY A 63 32.06 -11.38 1.45
N ILE A 64 32.78 -10.26 1.57
CA ILE A 64 32.20 -8.92 1.78
C ILE A 64 31.35 -8.51 0.56
N PHE A 65 31.83 -8.78 -0.66
CA PHE A 65 31.12 -8.38 -1.88
C PHE A 65 29.77 -9.10 -2.03
N ILE A 66 29.74 -10.42 -1.77
CA ILE A 66 28.49 -11.20 -1.75
C ILE A 66 27.54 -10.63 -0.69
N PHE A 67 28.05 -10.33 0.51
CA PHE A 67 27.24 -9.77 1.60
C PHE A 67 26.63 -8.41 1.22
N ALA A 68 27.43 -7.53 0.60
CA ALA A 68 27.00 -6.20 0.18
C ALA A 68 25.92 -6.26 -0.92
N ILE A 69 26.10 -7.09 -1.95
CA ILE A 69 25.11 -7.26 -3.04
C ILE A 69 23.80 -7.82 -2.51
N LEU A 70 23.86 -8.85 -1.65
CA LEU A 70 22.66 -9.45 -1.09
C LEU A 70 21.94 -8.47 -0.16
N SER A 71 22.67 -7.70 0.64
CA SER A 71 22.09 -6.65 1.50
C SER A 71 21.38 -5.59 0.68
N PHE A 72 22.02 -5.11 -0.39
CA PHE A 72 21.41 -4.17 -1.33
C PHE A 72 20.14 -4.72 -1.97
N PHE A 73 20.16 -5.98 -2.41
CA PHE A 73 19.01 -6.62 -3.05
C PHE A 73 17.83 -6.76 -2.07
N LEU A 74 18.09 -7.17 -0.81
CA LEU A 74 17.06 -7.26 0.22
C LEU A 74 16.46 -5.89 0.57
N ILE A 75 17.29 -4.84 0.66
CA ILE A 75 16.81 -3.48 0.90
C ILE A 75 15.95 -3.00 -0.26
N LYS A 76 16.37 -3.26 -1.51
CA LYS A 76 15.59 -2.91 -2.71
C LYS A 76 14.26 -3.67 -2.75
N GLU A 77 14.25 -4.95 -2.40
CA GLU A 77 13.02 -5.77 -2.38
C GLU A 77 12.07 -5.34 -1.27
N LYS A 78 12.58 -4.94 -0.09
CA LYS A 78 11.76 -4.36 0.99
C LYS A 78 11.18 -2.99 0.66
N LYS A 79 11.92 -2.17 -0.10
CA LYS A 79 11.50 -0.83 -0.54
C LYS A 79 10.71 -0.84 -1.85
N ALA A 80 10.60 -1.98 -2.51
CA ALA A 80 9.83 -2.09 -3.73
C ALA A 80 8.35 -1.88 -3.42
N PRO A 81 7.62 -1.09 -4.23
CA PRO A 81 6.18 -0.95 -4.08
C PRO A 81 5.52 -2.32 -4.17
N LYS A 82 4.77 -2.72 -3.14
CA LYS A 82 3.92 -3.91 -3.24
C LYS A 82 2.61 -3.52 -3.89
N LYS A 83 2.25 -4.23 -4.96
CA LYS A 83 0.94 -4.12 -5.61
C LYS A 83 0.09 -5.31 -5.22
N TYR A 84 -1.09 -5.07 -4.67
CA TYR A 84 -2.08 -6.11 -4.42
C TYR A 84 -3.49 -5.55 -4.58
N LYS A 85 -4.46 -6.40 -4.92
CA LYS A 85 -5.87 -6.03 -5.05
C LYS A 85 -6.59 -6.26 -3.74
N ASN A 86 -7.42 -5.31 -3.31
CA ASN A 86 -8.30 -5.50 -2.15
C ASN A 86 -9.54 -6.35 -2.52
N LYS A 87 -10.43 -6.60 -1.55
CA LYS A 87 -11.68 -7.36 -1.77
C LYS A 87 -12.63 -6.72 -2.79
N ASN A 88 -12.48 -5.42 -3.03
CA ASN A 88 -13.26 -4.62 -3.97
C ASN A 88 -12.55 -4.47 -5.32
N GLN A 89 -11.46 -5.22 -5.55
CA GLN A 89 -10.59 -5.19 -6.73
C GLN A 89 -9.68 -3.97 -6.92
N ASN A 90 -9.79 -2.94 -6.06
CA ASN A 90 -8.93 -1.75 -6.13
C ASN A 90 -7.44 -2.11 -5.96
N GLU A 91 -6.57 -1.49 -6.77
CA GLU A 91 -5.11 -1.63 -6.64
C GLU A 91 -4.56 -0.82 -5.45
N ILE A 92 -3.93 -1.51 -4.50
CA ILE A 92 -3.21 -0.89 -3.39
C ILE A 92 -1.71 -0.92 -3.69
N LEU A 93 -1.08 0.25 -3.58
CA LEU A 93 0.37 0.43 -3.67
C LEU A 93 0.94 0.72 -2.28
N GLU A 94 1.69 -0.22 -1.73
CA GLU A 94 2.38 -0.06 -0.43
C GLU A 94 3.83 0.39 -0.68
N VAL A 95 4.18 1.61 -0.29
CA VAL A 95 5.54 2.17 -0.38
C VAL A 95 6.03 2.52 1.02
N GLY A 96 6.85 1.64 1.63
CA GLY A 96 7.38 1.88 2.97
C GLY A 96 6.29 1.79 4.05
N HIS A 97 6.02 2.89 4.77
CA HIS A 97 4.97 2.99 5.80
C HIS A 97 3.68 3.63 5.27
N GLU A 98 3.64 3.99 4.00
CA GLU A 98 2.52 4.68 3.38
C GLU A 98 1.80 3.73 2.41
N SER A 99 0.49 3.63 2.58
CA SER A 99 -0.40 2.90 1.68
C SER A 99 -1.14 3.90 0.81
N TYR A 100 -0.91 3.84 -0.50
CA TYR A 100 -1.63 4.63 -1.48
C TYR A 100 -2.72 3.74 -2.09
N MET A 101 -3.98 4.13 -1.91
CA MET A 101 -5.08 3.59 -2.71
C MET A 101 -5.04 4.34 -4.05
N ILE A 102 -4.76 3.62 -5.13
CA ILE A 102 -4.98 4.14 -6.47
C ILE A 102 -6.47 3.89 -6.71
N PRO A 103 -7.33 4.92 -6.76
CA PRO A 103 -8.74 4.71 -7.05
C PRO A 103 -8.83 4.16 -8.48
N ASP A 104 -9.40 2.97 -8.66
CA ASP A 104 -9.83 2.54 -9.99
C ASP A 104 -10.97 3.48 -10.42
N GLU A 105 -10.92 3.95 -11.67
CA GLU A 105 -12.04 4.70 -12.26
C GLU A 105 -13.33 3.87 -12.12
N TYR A 106 -14.37 4.46 -11.55
CA TYR A 106 -15.67 3.82 -11.38
C TYR A 106 -16.33 3.63 -12.74
N LEU A 107 -16.43 2.37 -13.16
CA LEU A 107 -17.17 2.00 -14.36
C LEU A 107 -18.66 1.90 -14.03
N LYS A 108 -19.47 2.76 -14.67
CA LYS A 108 -20.94 2.70 -14.58
C LYS A 108 -21.43 1.43 -15.26
N THR A 109 -22.25 0.65 -14.55
CA THR A 109 -22.72 -0.68 -14.98
C THR A 109 -24.25 -0.81 -15.01
N GLU A 110 -24.98 0.30 -14.80
CA GLU A 110 -26.42 0.32 -14.56
C GLU A 110 -26.81 -0.40 -13.25
N ALA A 111 -25.85 -0.51 -12.32
CA ALA A 111 -26.11 -1.06 -11.00
C ALA A 111 -27.06 -0.15 -10.22
N SER A 112 -28.01 -0.77 -9.50
CA SER A 112 -29.00 -0.08 -8.68
C SER A 112 -28.64 -0.19 -7.20
N TYR A 113 -28.61 0.96 -6.52
CA TYR A 113 -28.26 1.10 -5.11
C TYR A 113 -29.45 1.65 -4.33
N ARG A 114 -29.64 1.21 -3.09
CA ARG A 114 -30.65 1.76 -2.19
C ARG A 114 -30.08 2.94 -1.42
N ILE A 115 -30.62 4.13 -1.70
CA ILE A 115 -30.21 5.38 -1.07
C ILE A 115 -31.23 5.73 0.01
N PHE A 116 -30.74 6.02 1.22
CA PHE A 116 -31.49 6.68 2.28
C PHE A 116 -31.24 8.18 2.22
N LEU A 117 -32.30 8.99 2.25
CA LEU A 117 -32.21 10.44 2.24
C LEU A 117 -33.16 11.02 3.30
N LEU A 118 -32.61 11.74 4.27
CA LEU A 118 -33.34 12.44 5.34
C LEU A 118 -33.28 13.95 5.11
N ASN A 119 -34.41 14.63 5.22
CA ASN A 119 -34.46 16.09 5.27
C ASN A 119 -34.41 16.57 6.72
N ASN A 120 -33.24 16.95 7.23
CA ASN A 120 -33.07 17.49 8.58
C ASN A 120 -33.11 19.03 8.59
N THR A 121 -33.90 19.63 7.71
CA THR A 121 -34.11 21.09 7.64
C THR A 121 -35.54 21.45 8.02
N ASP A 122 -35.81 22.74 8.17
CA ASP A 122 -37.12 23.30 8.47
C ASP A 122 -37.96 23.58 7.21
N LYS A 123 -37.47 23.20 6.02
CA LYS A 123 -38.09 23.50 4.72
C LYS A 123 -38.34 22.25 3.93
N ILE A 124 -39.34 22.30 3.06
CA ILE A 124 -39.56 21.28 2.04
C ILE A 124 -38.40 21.31 1.06
N VAL A 125 -37.84 20.15 0.76
CA VAL A 125 -36.78 19.99 -0.25
C VAL A 125 -37.32 19.18 -1.42
N THR A 126 -37.18 19.72 -2.63
CA THR A 126 -37.62 19.06 -3.85
C THR A 126 -36.44 18.38 -4.55
N ILE A 127 -36.54 17.07 -4.72
CA ILE A 127 -35.66 16.31 -5.59
C ILE A 127 -36.29 16.34 -6.98
N LYS A 128 -35.63 17.04 -7.91
CA LYS A 128 -36.13 17.28 -9.27
C LYS A 128 -36.52 15.95 -9.93
N ASP A 129 -37.71 15.93 -10.53
CA ASP A 129 -38.27 14.82 -11.29
C ASP A 129 -38.42 13.48 -10.52
N LYS A 130 -38.31 13.50 -9.18
CA LYS A 130 -38.41 12.28 -8.36
C LYS A 130 -39.46 12.41 -7.25
N PHE A 131 -39.25 13.28 -6.26
CA PHE A 131 -40.15 13.44 -5.10
C PHE A 131 -39.79 14.68 -4.27
N THR A 132 -40.66 15.05 -3.34
CA THR A 132 -40.40 16.04 -2.29
C THR A 132 -40.16 15.35 -0.95
N LEU A 133 -39.43 16.01 -0.06
CA LEU A 133 -39.26 15.62 1.33
C LEU A 133 -39.71 16.75 2.25
N GLU A 134 -40.67 16.47 3.12
CA GLU A 134 -41.09 17.35 4.21
C GLU A 134 -39.99 17.47 5.28
N PRO A 135 -40.04 18.50 6.14
CA PRO A 135 -39.14 18.62 7.29
C PRO A 135 -39.13 17.34 8.16
N ASN A 136 -37.94 16.82 8.44
CA ASN A 136 -37.68 15.57 9.18
C ASN A 136 -38.23 14.29 8.52
N GLU A 137 -38.64 14.36 7.26
CA GLU A 137 -39.02 13.18 6.49
C GLU A 137 -37.79 12.49 5.90
N TYR A 138 -37.79 11.16 5.94
CA TYR A 138 -36.81 10.36 5.21
C TYR A 138 -37.49 9.50 4.15
N LYS A 139 -36.73 9.17 3.11
CA LYS A 139 -37.15 8.23 2.08
C LYS A 139 -36.00 7.32 1.68
N VAL A 140 -36.35 6.07 1.41
CA VAL A 140 -35.44 5.10 0.79
C VAL A 140 -35.91 4.83 -0.63
N PHE A 141 -35.01 4.92 -1.60
CA PHE A 141 -35.34 4.75 -3.02
C PHE A 141 -34.17 4.12 -3.79
N PRO A 142 -34.45 3.43 -4.91
CA PRO A 142 -33.41 2.92 -5.79
C PRO A 142 -32.78 4.06 -6.60
N PHE A 143 -31.45 4.00 -6.76
CA PHE A 143 -30.66 4.95 -7.54
C PHE A 143 -29.69 4.18 -8.42
N VAL A 144 -29.77 4.41 -9.73
CA VAL A 144 -28.93 3.74 -10.72
C VAL A 144 -27.66 4.56 -10.95
N ASP A 145 -26.51 3.92 -11.12
CA ASP A 145 -25.22 4.62 -11.28
C ASP A 145 -25.05 5.44 -12.57
N THR A 146 -25.97 5.31 -13.51
CA THR A 146 -26.05 6.15 -14.71
C THR A 146 -26.88 7.41 -14.50
N ASP A 147 -27.59 7.52 -13.38
CA ASP A 147 -28.53 8.60 -13.08
C ASP A 147 -27.87 9.71 -12.22
N SER A 148 -28.57 10.84 -12.07
CA SER A 148 -28.22 11.89 -11.11
C SER A 148 -29.44 12.40 -10.33
N ILE A 149 -29.18 12.91 -9.14
CA ILE A 149 -30.19 13.46 -8.23
C ILE A 149 -29.87 14.93 -8.05
N SER A 150 -30.69 15.79 -8.62
CA SER A 150 -30.58 17.24 -8.45
C SER A 150 -31.60 17.76 -7.45
N PHE A 151 -31.15 18.58 -6.51
CA PHE A 151 -31.99 19.20 -5.49
C PHE A 151 -32.35 20.63 -5.92
N ASP A 152 -33.55 21.10 -5.58
CA ASP A 152 -33.98 22.49 -5.79
C ASP A 152 -33.13 23.50 -5.02
N ILE A 153 -32.62 23.09 -3.86
CA ILE A 153 -31.69 23.85 -3.02
C ILE A 153 -30.26 23.94 -3.59
N GLY A 154 -29.95 23.19 -4.66
CA GLY A 154 -28.71 23.32 -5.44
C GLY A 154 -27.75 22.14 -5.47
N PRO A 155 -27.60 21.31 -4.41
CA PRO A 155 -26.76 20.12 -4.45
C PRO A 155 -27.14 19.13 -5.55
N GLU A 156 -26.18 18.29 -5.93
CA GLU A 156 -26.38 17.18 -6.86
C GLU A 156 -25.63 15.94 -6.35
N ILE A 157 -26.26 14.77 -6.38
CA ILE A 157 -25.63 13.47 -6.08
C ILE A 157 -25.59 12.66 -7.38
N PHE A 158 -24.43 12.13 -7.74
CA PHE A 158 -24.24 11.36 -8.98
C PHE A 158 -23.07 10.39 -8.83
N PHE A 159 -22.99 9.37 -9.68
CA PHE A 159 -21.76 8.58 -9.78
C PHE A 159 -20.81 9.23 -10.79
N GLY A 160 -19.62 9.64 -10.34
CA GLY A 160 -18.57 10.25 -11.14
C GLY A 160 -17.42 9.29 -11.45
N GLU A 161 -16.22 9.84 -11.57
CA GLU A 161 -14.99 9.08 -11.90
C GLU A 161 -14.57 8.18 -10.74
N TYR A 162 -14.89 8.54 -9.50
CA TYR A 162 -14.45 7.81 -8.31
C TYR A 162 -15.59 7.18 -7.51
N GLY A 163 -16.75 7.00 -8.15
CA GLY A 163 -17.94 6.40 -7.54
C GLY A 163 -18.96 7.46 -7.14
N LEU A 164 -19.64 7.27 -6.02
CA LEU A 164 -20.71 8.17 -5.58
C LEU A 164 -20.13 9.52 -5.11
N GLU A 165 -20.46 10.58 -5.81
CA GLU A 165 -19.96 11.94 -5.63
C GLU A 165 -21.11 12.91 -5.33
N ILE A 166 -20.77 13.98 -4.60
CA ILE A 166 -21.70 15.05 -4.25
C ILE A 166 -21.12 16.37 -4.74
N ARG A 167 -21.89 17.09 -5.54
CA ARG A 167 -21.60 18.47 -5.91
C ARG A 167 -22.46 19.39 -5.05
N ASP A 168 -21.86 19.95 -4.02
CA ASP A 168 -22.53 20.85 -3.11
C ASP A 168 -21.65 22.05 -2.78
N LYS A 169 -22.04 23.23 -3.29
CA LYS A 169 -21.29 24.48 -3.08
C LYS A 169 -21.54 25.11 -1.71
N LYS A 170 -22.58 24.68 -0.99
CA LYS A 170 -23.05 25.31 0.25
C LYS A 170 -22.93 24.37 1.45
N SER A 171 -22.39 23.16 1.27
CA SER A 171 -22.29 22.13 2.32
C SER A 171 -23.61 21.94 3.05
N GLN A 172 -24.62 21.52 2.29
CA GLN A 172 -26.00 21.22 2.69
C GLN A 172 -26.32 19.73 2.66
N ILE A 173 -25.41 18.87 2.20
CA ILE A 173 -25.53 17.41 2.26
C ILE A 173 -24.41 16.84 3.14
N ALA A 174 -24.78 16.01 4.10
CA ALA A 174 -23.85 15.19 4.88
C ALA A 174 -24.04 13.71 4.52
N ALA A 175 -22.95 13.03 4.17
CA ALA A 175 -22.93 11.58 4.04
C ALA A 175 -22.93 10.96 5.44
N ILE A 176 -23.78 9.96 5.67
CA ILE A 176 -23.84 9.27 6.95
C ILE A 176 -23.18 7.90 6.85
N GLY A 177 -22.30 7.61 7.81
CA GLY A 177 -21.60 6.33 7.94
C GLY A 177 -21.47 5.91 9.41
N GLY A 178 -21.35 4.61 9.66
CA GLY A 178 -21.05 4.05 10.99
C GLY A 178 -22.07 4.44 12.05
N VAL A 179 -21.61 5.09 13.13
CA VAL A 179 -22.42 5.47 14.31
C VAL A 179 -23.66 6.31 13.98
N TYR A 180 -23.68 7.02 12.84
CA TYR A 180 -24.83 7.81 12.41
C TYR A 180 -25.98 6.96 11.85
N TRP A 181 -25.70 5.74 11.37
CA TRP A 181 -26.76 4.84 10.87
C TRP A 181 -27.70 4.42 12.00
N GLU A 182 -27.14 4.12 13.17
CA GLU A 182 -27.92 3.82 14.38
C GLU A 182 -28.70 5.04 14.87
N LYS A 183 -28.08 6.23 14.87
CA LYS A 183 -28.72 7.49 15.30
C LYS A 183 -30.00 7.79 14.51
N TYR A 184 -29.99 7.54 13.20
CA TYR A 184 -31.11 7.85 12.30
C TYR A 184 -31.97 6.64 11.95
N ASN A 185 -31.79 5.50 12.62
CA ASN A 185 -32.53 4.25 12.34
C ASN A 185 -32.51 3.86 10.86
N VAL A 186 -31.35 4.00 10.20
CA VAL A 186 -31.19 3.67 8.79
C VAL A 186 -31.39 2.16 8.60
N PRO A 187 -32.27 1.72 7.67
CA PRO A 187 -32.46 0.30 7.44
C PRO A 187 -31.17 -0.40 6.98
N ASN A 188 -30.91 -1.60 7.49
CA ASN A 188 -29.72 -2.42 7.15
C ASN A 188 -29.59 -2.75 5.65
N SER A 189 -30.66 -2.53 4.88
CA SER A 189 -30.72 -2.82 3.46
C SER A 189 -30.25 -1.66 2.57
N VAL A 190 -29.86 -0.53 3.16
CA VAL A 190 -29.40 0.69 2.48
C VAL A 190 -27.92 0.56 2.14
N ASP A 191 -27.55 0.99 0.93
CA ASP A 191 -26.16 1.01 0.46
C ASP A 191 -25.46 2.33 0.81
N TYR A 192 -26.19 3.45 0.69
CA TYR A 192 -25.68 4.79 1.01
C TYR A 192 -26.73 5.64 1.72
N GLY A 193 -26.30 6.47 2.68
CA GLY A 193 -27.19 7.37 3.41
C GLY A 193 -26.74 8.82 3.34
N PHE A 194 -27.71 9.72 3.20
CA PHE A 194 -27.50 11.17 3.16
C PHE A 194 -28.49 11.90 4.06
N VAL A 195 -28.04 13.00 4.63
CA VAL A 195 -28.86 13.93 5.40
C VAL A 195 -28.72 15.32 4.79
N ILE A 196 -29.85 15.93 4.45
CA ILE A 196 -29.94 17.33 4.03
C ILE A 196 -29.95 18.18 5.30
N VAL A 197 -29.03 19.13 5.39
CA VAL A 197 -28.80 19.98 6.55
C VAL A 197 -28.77 21.45 6.15
N PRO A 198 -28.87 22.39 7.11
CA PRO A 198 -28.70 23.81 6.84
C PRO A 198 -27.34 24.12 6.17
N PRO A 199 -27.24 25.23 5.39
CA PRO A 199 -26.00 25.63 4.75
C PRO A 199 -24.81 25.73 5.71
N GLY A 200 -23.72 25.05 5.39
CA GLY A 200 -22.48 25.03 6.17
C GLY A 200 -22.39 23.92 7.21
N GLU A 201 -23.45 23.13 7.43
CA GLU A 201 -23.45 22.01 8.39
C GLU A 201 -23.19 20.64 7.75
N GLY A 202 -23.18 20.58 6.41
CA GLY A 202 -22.92 19.37 5.64
C GLY A 202 -21.44 19.07 5.48
N ASP A 203 -21.14 18.00 4.74
CA ASP A 203 -19.76 17.66 4.42
C ASP A 203 -19.16 18.73 3.50
N ILE A 204 -17.93 19.13 3.81
CA ILE A 204 -17.18 20.02 2.95
C ILE A 204 -16.61 19.16 1.83
N ALA A 205 -16.88 19.52 0.57
CA ALA A 205 -16.24 18.90 -0.57
C ALA A 205 -14.71 19.00 -0.37
N THR A 206 -14.08 17.88 -0.03
CA THR A 206 -12.62 17.78 0.00
C THR A 206 -12.12 18.11 -1.40
N LYS A 207 -11.36 19.20 -1.50
CA LYS A 207 -10.65 19.60 -2.71
C LYS A 207 -9.66 18.53 -3.17
#